data_AF-A0A9P8D8D8-F1
#
_entry.id   AF-A0A9P8D8D8-F1
#
_cell.length_a   1.000
_cell.length_b   1.000
_cell.length_c   1.000
_cell.angle_alpha   90.00
_cell.angle_beta   90.00
_cell.angle_gamma   90.00
#
_symmetry.space_group_name_H-M   'P 1'
#
loop_
_entity.id
_entity.type
_entity.pdbx_description
1 polymer ?
#
loop_
_entity_poly.entity_id
_entity_poly.type
_entity_poly.pdbx_seq_one_letter_code
_entity_poly.pdbx_strand_id
1 'polypeptide(L)'
;MATPTIENSISPRAAPFIPGGKKAGSAGGRAVPFWKDHLGWWYDWTPSPTSVPGVVSVSMLWGGGHDGQEDAKRFASFQQLTSTPQYLLGFNEPDCTGQDTSANLGVSDAVNLWNQMIVPHGNKGALLGSPAMCMQKDEKWLKQFKAAGLAKSWDFTAIHIYKPDMTGVQADIDYYWNTYKKPIWVTEFACVYDQNNFTPCSDQGQINQWIKDIVDLFEKNEHIMAYGYTDGGGLGQAWLPTKNNGQQLSESGQTYLNAISKYH
;
A
#
# COMPACT_ATOMS: atom_id res chain seq x y z
N MET A 1 24.23 38.96 -28.46
CA MET A 1 24.68 38.18 -27.29
C MET A 1 23.44 37.85 -26.47
N ALA A 2 22.99 36.59 -26.51
CA ALA A 2 21.82 36.15 -25.76
C ALA A 2 22.26 35.69 -24.37
N THR A 3 21.63 36.26 -23.35
CA THR A 3 21.81 35.91 -21.94
C THR A 3 21.35 34.46 -21.72
N PRO A 4 22.15 33.59 -21.08
CA PRO A 4 21.66 32.27 -20.72
C PRO A 4 20.72 32.41 -19.53
N THR A 5 19.43 32.14 -19.74
CA THR A 5 18.48 31.88 -18.66
C THR A 5 18.90 30.59 -17.96
N ILE A 6 19.32 30.73 -16.71
CA ILE A 6 19.48 29.59 -15.80
C ILE A 6 18.06 29.11 -15.47
N GLU A 7 17.61 28.03 -16.13
CA GLU A 7 16.47 27.26 -15.65
C GLU A 7 16.88 26.56 -14.34
N ASN A 8 16.68 27.26 -13.23
CA ASN A 8 16.53 26.60 -11.93
C ASN A 8 15.12 26.02 -11.87
N SER A 9 14.92 24.81 -12.38
CA SER A 9 13.80 23.96 -11.98
C SER A 9 14.30 22.82 -11.09
N ILE A 10 14.87 23.19 -9.94
CA ILE A 10 14.96 22.24 -8.83
C ILE A 10 13.51 21.99 -8.40
N SER A 11 12.89 20.94 -8.95
CA SER A 11 11.60 20.47 -8.46
C SER A 11 11.79 20.17 -6.97
N PRO A 12 11.10 20.89 -6.06
CA PRO A 12 11.35 20.75 -4.64
C PRO A 12 11.08 19.30 -4.22
N ARG A 13 12.08 18.75 -3.55
CA ARG A 13 12.25 17.36 -3.12
C ARG A 13 10.94 16.63 -2.84
N ALA A 14 10.73 15.53 -3.57
CA ALA A 14 9.77 14.49 -3.23
C ALA A 14 9.98 14.03 -1.77
N ALA A 15 8.89 13.68 -1.10
CA ALA A 15 8.92 13.13 0.25
C ALA A 15 9.94 11.97 0.40
N PRO A 16 10.45 11.67 1.60
CA PRO A 16 11.30 10.50 1.78
C PRO A 16 10.52 9.21 1.43
N PHE A 17 11.18 8.17 0.91
CA PHE A 17 10.47 6.90 0.66
C PHE A 17 9.99 6.20 1.94
N ILE A 18 10.52 6.58 3.11
CA ILE A 18 10.08 6.12 4.42
C ILE A 18 9.21 7.23 5.05
N PRO A 19 7.88 7.10 5.04
CA PRO A 19 6.97 8.10 5.59
C PRO A 19 7.15 8.29 7.09
N GLY A 20 7.11 9.54 7.57
CA GLY A 20 7.21 9.82 9.01
C GLY A 20 8.50 9.32 9.67
N GLY A 21 9.49 8.87 8.90
CA GLY A 21 10.73 8.27 9.40
C GLY A 21 10.58 6.86 9.97
N LYS A 22 9.42 6.20 9.80
CA LYS A 22 9.16 4.84 10.29
C LYS A 22 8.57 3.99 9.17
N LYS A 23 9.10 2.79 8.94
CA LYS A 23 8.56 1.90 7.89
C LYS A 23 7.16 1.40 8.24
N ALA A 24 6.91 1.14 9.53
CA ALA A 24 5.65 0.66 10.05
C ALA A 24 4.47 1.60 9.74
N GLY A 25 3.42 1.04 9.17
CA GLY A 25 2.16 1.71 8.86
C GLY A 25 0.94 0.84 9.13
N SER A 26 -0.23 1.37 8.77
CA SER A 26 -1.52 0.70 8.89
C SER A 26 -2.31 0.81 7.59
N ALA A 27 -2.84 -0.32 7.12
CA ALA A 27 -3.79 -0.39 6.02
C ALA A 27 -5.19 -0.59 6.62
N GLY A 28 -5.94 0.51 6.70
CA GLY A 28 -7.14 0.63 7.49
C GLY A 28 -6.91 1.39 8.81
N GLY A 29 -8.00 1.94 9.35
CA GLY A 29 -7.97 2.91 10.44
C GLY A 29 -8.27 2.36 11.83
N ARG A 30 -8.74 1.10 11.96
CA ARG A 30 -9.33 0.62 13.23
C ARG A 30 -8.33 0.60 14.38
N ALA A 31 -7.09 0.25 14.09
CA ALA A 31 -6.04 0.11 15.08
C ALA A 31 -5.10 1.33 15.19
N VAL A 32 -5.22 2.31 14.29
CA VAL A 32 -4.39 3.53 14.28
C VAL A 32 -4.38 4.26 15.63
N PRO A 33 -5.51 4.43 16.37
CA PRO A 33 -5.49 5.08 17.68
C PRO A 33 -4.57 4.40 18.71
N PHE A 34 -4.35 3.09 18.58
CA PHE A 34 -3.49 2.30 19.48
C PHE A 34 -2.04 2.24 19.01
N TRP A 35 -1.79 2.40 17.71
CA TRP A 35 -0.47 2.23 17.11
C TRP A 35 0.23 3.54 16.76
N LYS A 36 -0.50 4.66 16.66
CA LYS A 36 -0.04 5.94 16.07
C LYS A 36 1.35 6.41 16.50
N ASP A 37 1.74 6.19 17.76
CA ASP A 37 3.02 6.67 18.27
C ASP A 37 4.22 5.88 17.69
N HIS A 38 3.94 4.71 17.09
CA HIS A 38 4.92 3.83 16.45
C HIS A 38 4.71 3.73 14.92
N LEU A 39 3.72 4.44 14.36
CA LEU A 39 3.48 4.46 12.90
C LEU A 39 4.14 5.68 12.24
N GLY A 40 4.62 5.48 11.02
CA GLY A 40 5.06 6.55 10.13
C GLY A 40 3.95 7.03 9.19
N TRP A 41 3.03 6.12 8.84
CA TRP A 41 1.95 6.37 7.89
C TRP A 41 0.74 5.46 8.07
N TRP A 42 -0.35 5.83 7.43
CA TRP A 42 -1.52 4.98 7.27
C TRP A 42 -2.32 5.37 6.01
N TYR A 43 -3.18 4.47 5.54
CA TYR A 43 -4.20 4.76 4.53
C TYR A 43 -5.47 3.95 4.79
N ASP A 44 -6.58 4.31 4.16
CA ASP A 44 -7.90 3.66 4.32
C ASP A 44 -8.58 3.38 2.97
N TRP A 45 -7.77 3.15 1.93
CA TRP A 45 -8.22 2.96 0.54
C TRP A 45 -8.99 4.15 -0.06
N THR A 46 -9.05 5.30 0.63
CA THR A 46 -9.74 6.49 0.13
C THR A 46 -8.77 7.55 -0.42
N PRO A 47 -9.27 8.52 -1.21
CA PRO A 47 -8.46 9.64 -1.69
C PRO A 47 -7.98 10.59 -0.60
N SER A 48 -8.66 10.65 0.55
CA SER A 48 -8.38 11.61 1.62
C SER A 48 -8.62 10.99 3.00
N PRO A 49 -7.71 10.12 3.46
CA PRO A 49 -7.79 9.61 4.82
C PRO A 49 -7.75 10.77 5.83
N THR A 50 -8.44 10.58 6.95
CA THR A 50 -8.47 11.60 8.02
C THR A 50 -7.05 11.92 8.52
N SER A 51 -6.79 13.18 8.90
CA SER A 51 -5.49 13.53 9.46
C SER A 51 -5.29 12.92 10.85
N VAL A 52 -4.14 12.29 11.06
CA VAL A 52 -3.72 11.74 12.37
C VAL A 52 -2.43 12.44 12.78
N PRO A 53 -2.40 13.20 13.89
CA PRO A 53 -1.20 13.90 14.31
C PRO A 53 0.02 12.96 14.44
N GLY A 54 1.11 13.30 13.75
CA GLY A 54 2.36 12.53 13.78
C GLY A 54 2.40 11.32 12.84
N VAL A 55 1.31 10.99 12.13
CA VAL A 55 1.23 9.85 11.20
C VAL A 55 0.83 10.37 9.82
N VAL A 56 1.60 10.04 8.78
CA VAL A 56 1.31 10.51 7.43
C VAL A 56 0.07 9.80 6.85
N SER A 57 -0.97 10.57 6.49
CA SER A 57 -2.13 10.05 5.76
C SER A 57 -1.80 9.92 4.26
N VAL A 58 -1.88 8.72 3.70
CA VAL A 58 -1.52 8.40 2.31
C VAL A 58 -2.78 8.28 1.45
N SER A 59 -2.81 9.02 0.34
CA SER A 59 -3.93 9.03 -0.60
C SER A 59 -3.91 7.81 -1.53
N MET A 60 -5.08 7.38 -2.01
CA MET A 60 -5.21 6.31 -2.98
C MET A 60 -6.27 6.64 -4.04
N LEU A 61 -5.98 6.31 -5.31
CA LEU A 61 -7.00 6.12 -6.33
C LEU A 61 -7.30 4.62 -6.44
N TRP A 62 -8.35 4.17 -5.75
CA TRP A 62 -8.63 2.74 -5.58
C TRP A 62 -8.94 2.01 -6.89
N GLY A 63 -9.79 2.57 -7.74
CA GLY A 63 -10.26 1.95 -8.98
C GLY A 63 -10.80 2.96 -10.00
N GLY A 64 -11.55 2.46 -10.98
CA GLY A 64 -12.11 3.27 -12.07
C GLY A 64 -13.50 3.85 -11.79
N GLY A 65 -14.12 3.53 -10.65
CA GLY A 65 -15.46 3.98 -10.30
C GLY A 65 -16.59 3.14 -10.91
N HIS A 66 -16.32 1.90 -11.30
CA HIS A 66 -17.24 1.04 -12.06
C HIS A 66 -17.43 -0.35 -11.47
N ASP A 67 -16.61 -0.79 -10.50
CA ASP A 67 -16.69 -2.13 -9.89
C ASP A 67 -17.34 -2.11 -8.50
N GLY A 68 -18.35 -1.26 -8.30
CA GLY A 68 -19.13 -1.20 -7.06
C GLY A 68 -19.48 0.22 -6.59
N GLN A 69 -20.23 0.30 -5.49
CA GLN A 69 -20.71 1.59 -4.99
C GLN A 69 -19.63 2.35 -4.24
N GLU A 70 -18.76 1.64 -3.51
CA GLU A 70 -17.65 2.27 -2.79
C GLU A 70 -16.54 2.67 -3.76
N ASP A 71 -16.26 1.88 -4.80
CA ASP A 71 -15.39 2.29 -5.91
C ASP A 71 -15.88 3.60 -6.54
N ALA A 72 -17.16 3.68 -6.94
CA ALA A 72 -17.75 4.88 -7.52
C ALA A 72 -17.62 6.11 -6.60
N LYS A 73 -17.86 5.95 -5.28
CA LYS A 73 -17.70 7.04 -4.30
C LYS A 73 -16.24 7.49 -4.17
N ARG A 74 -15.31 6.55 -4.07
CA ARG A 74 -13.86 6.83 -3.97
C ARG A 74 -13.37 7.53 -5.24
N PHE A 75 -13.77 7.07 -6.41
CA PHE A 75 -13.41 7.69 -7.68
C PHE A 75 -13.92 9.14 -7.77
N ALA A 76 -15.20 9.37 -7.45
CA ALA A 76 -15.78 10.71 -7.42
C ALA A 76 -15.09 11.64 -6.40
N SER A 77 -14.75 11.11 -5.22
CA SER A 77 -13.99 11.86 -4.22
C SER A 77 -12.58 12.21 -4.71
N PHE A 78 -11.91 11.31 -5.44
CA PHE A 78 -10.59 11.56 -6.00
C PHE A 78 -10.62 12.69 -7.03
N GLN A 79 -11.64 12.72 -7.90
CA GLN A 79 -11.85 13.79 -8.87
C GLN A 79 -12.02 15.18 -8.23
N GLN A 80 -12.39 15.22 -6.95
CA GLN A 80 -12.60 16.46 -6.18
C GLN A 80 -11.37 16.88 -5.37
N LEU A 81 -10.24 16.15 -5.44
CA LEU A 81 -9.01 16.54 -4.75
C LEU A 81 -8.50 17.90 -5.25
N THR A 82 -8.44 18.87 -4.33
CA THR A 82 -7.94 20.22 -4.63
C THR A 82 -6.47 20.40 -4.25
N SER A 83 -5.92 19.53 -3.39
CA SER A 83 -4.53 19.54 -2.95
C SER A 83 -3.75 18.36 -3.53
N THR A 84 -2.42 18.51 -3.60
CA THR A 84 -1.55 17.40 -4.03
C THR A 84 -1.11 16.61 -2.80
N PRO A 85 -1.44 15.32 -2.70
CA PRO A 85 -1.01 14.50 -1.57
C PRO A 85 0.51 14.29 -1.63
N GLN A 86 1.11 14.03 -0.47
CA GLN A 86 2.55 13.75 -0.37
C GLN A 86 2.90 12.39 -1.01
N TYR A 87 2.05 11.39 -0.79
CA TYR A 87 2.14 10.06 -1.37
C TYR A 87 0.78 9.69 -1.96
N LEU A 88 0.80 9.08 -3.14
CA LEU A 88 -0.38 8.66 -3.87
C LEU A 88 -0.21 7.22 -4.35
N LEU A 89 -0.98 6.30 -3.76
CA LEU A 89 -1.09 4.91 -4.20
C LEU A 89 -1.98 4.80 -5.44
N GLY A 90 -1.59 3.93 -6.36
CA GLY A 90 -2.39 3.54 -7.52
C GLY A 90 -3.51 2.56 -7.18
N PHE A 91 -4.01 1.89 -8.21
CA PHE A 91 -5.19 1.01 -8.13
C PHE A 91 -4.98 -0.20 -7.22
N ASN A 92 -6.04 -0.60 -6.51
CA ASN A 92 -6.07 -1.73 -5.60
C ASN A 92 -6.40 -3.02 -6.34
N GLU A 93 -5.43 -3.91 -6.55
CA GLU A 93 -5.67 -5.23 -7.14
C GLU A 93 -6.46 -5.19 -8.47
N PRO A 94 -6.05 -4.36 -9.46
CA PRO A 94 -6.75 -4.30 -10.74
C PRO A 94 -6.73 -5.62 -11.52
N ASP A 95 -5.86 -6.55 -11.13
CA ASP A 95 -5.71 -7.90 -11.69
C ASP A 95 -6.66 -8.95 -11.08
N CYS A 96 -7.45 -8.58 -10.05
CA CYS A 96 -8.51 -9.40 -9.48
C CYS A 96 -9.90 -8.82 -9.74
N THR A 97 -10.91 -9.69 -9.66
CA THR A 97 -12.33 -9.34 -9.76
C THR A 97 -12.97 -9.36 -8.38
N GLY A 98 -14.08 -8.64 -8.22
CA GLY A 98 -14.91 -8.73 -7.03
C GLY A 98 -15.43 -7.36 -6.64
N GLN A 99 -16.75 -7.20 -6.70
CA GLN A 99 -17.41 -5.93 -6.42
C GLN A 99 -16.96 -5.35 -5.08
N ASP A 100 -16.48 -4.10 -5.09
CA ASP A 100 -15.94 -3.36 -3.95
C ASP A 100 -14.83 -4.10 -3.15
N THR A 101 -14.19 -5.11 -3.77
CA THR A 101 -13.14 -5.95 -3.17
C THR A 101 -11.79 -5.70 -3.85
N SER A 102 -11.75 -5.77 -5.18
CA SER A 102 -10.57 -5.51 -6.02
C SER A 102 -10.99 -4.64 -7.21
N ALA A 103 -10.08 -3.83 -7.76
CA ALA A 103 -10.46 -2.76 -8.70
C ALA A 103 -10.89 -3.26 -10.09
N ASN A 104 -10.60 -4.51 -10.45
CA ASN A 104 -11.04 -5.15 -11.69
C ASN A 104 -10.88 -4.25 -12.93
N LEU A 105 -9.63 -3.89 -13.25
CA LEU A 105 -9.34 -2.86 -14.25
C LEU A 105 -8.41 -3.38 -15.34
N GLY A 106 -8.85 -3.33 -16.59
CA GLY A 106 -8.01 -3.69 -17.73
C GLY A 106 -6.80 -2.77 -17.89
N VAL A 107 -5.67 -3.31 -18.38
CA VAL A 107 -4.41 -2.56 -18.51
C VAL A 107 -4.58 -1.27 -19.34
N SER A 108 -5.31 -1.33 -20.46
CA SER A 108 -5.53 -0.16 -21.32
C SER A 108 -6.27 0.97 -20.58
N ASP A 109 -7.34 0.63 -19.86
CA ASP A 109 -8.14 1.60 -19.12
C ASP A 109 -7.35 2.16 -17.94
N ALA A 110 -6.57 1.31 -17.26
CA ALA A 110 -5.67 1.73 -16.20
C ALA A 110 -4.58 2.69 -16.68
N VAL A 111 -4.01 2.49 -17.87
CA VAL A 111 -3.01 3.42 -18.45
C VAL A 111 -3.64 4.79 -18.71
N ASN A 112 -4.84 4.80 -19.28
CA ASN A 112 -5.58 6.05 -19.53
C ASN A 112 -5.88 6.78 -18.21
N LEU A 113 -6.43 6.06 -17.23
CA LEU A 113 -6.73 6.62 -15.91
C LEU A 113 -5.47 7.09 -15.17
N TRP A 114 -4.39 6.31 -15.20
CA TRP A 114 -3.12 6.70 -14.59
C TRP A 114 -2.60 8.02 -15.16
N ASN A 115 -2.56 8.13 -16.48
CA ASN A 115 -2.08 9.33 -17.17
C ASN A 115 -2.97 10.55 -16.91
N GLN A 116 -4.29 10.36 -16.84
CA GLN A 116 -5.25 11.46 -16.64
C GLN A 116 -5.36 11.89 -15.18
N MET A 117 -5.30 10.95 -14.24
CA MET A 117 -5.67 11.18 -12.84
C MET A 117 -4.47 11.16 -11.89
N ILE A 118 -3.50 10.27 -12.07
CA ILE A 118 -2.38 10.08 -11.12
C ILE A 118 -1.16 10.93 -11.51
N VAL A 119 -0.77 10.90 -12.79
CA VAL A 119 0.39 11.64 -13.29
C VAL A 119 0.36 13.15 -12.98
N PRO A 120 -0.79 13.86 -13.05
CA PRO A 120 -0.84 15.27 -12.68
C PRO A 120 -0.41 15.55 -11.23
N HIS A 121 -0.71 14.66 -10.28
CA HIS A 121 -0.24 14.80 -8.89
C HIS A 121 1.27 14.53 -8.78
N GLY A 122 1.77 13.54 -9.51
CA GLY A 122 3.21 13.27 -9.58
C GLY A 122 4.02 14.40 -10.21
N ASN A 123 3.44 15.16 -11.14
CA ASN A 123 4.05 16.36 -11.72
C ASN A 123 4.03 17.56 -10.74
N LYS A 124 3.11 17.53 -9.76
CA LYS A 124 3.01 18.52 -8.67
C LYS A 124 3.80 18.13 -7.42
N GLY A 125 4.50 16.99 -7.44
CA GLY A 125 5.44 16.58 -6.38
C GLY A 125 4.98 15.41 -5.49
N ALA A 126 3.83 14.80 -5.76
CA ALA A 126 3.45 13.55 -5.09
C ALA A 126 4.43 12.42 -5.44
N LEU A 127 4.80 11.59 -4.46
CA LEU A 127 5.42 10.29 -4.75
C LEU A 127 4.35 9.29 -5.18
N LEU A 128 4.54 8.69 -6.35
CA LEU A 128 3.57 7.78 -6.96
C LEU A 128 3.90 6.32 -6.60
N GLY A 129 2.94 5.63 -5.98
CA GLY A 129 2.97 4.18 -5.79
C GLY A 129 2.34 3.48 -6.98
N SER A 130 2.92 2.36 -7.43
CA SER A 130 2.29 1.53 -8.47
C SER A 130 0.90 1.03 -8.02
N PRO A 131 0.06 0.52 -8.94
CA PRO A 131 -0.99 -0.41 -8.58
C PRO A 131 -0.40 -1.63 -7.84
N ALA A 132 -1.13 -2.18 -6.87
CA ALA A 132 -0.72 -3.35 -6.09
C ALA A 132 -1.48 -4.59 -6.58
N MET A 133 -0.79 -5.71 -6.82
CA MET A 133 -1.37 -6.88 -7.51
C MET A 133 -1.85 -7.95 -6.52
N CYS A 134 -3.06 -8.49 -6.71
CA CYS A 134 -3.54 -9.62 -5.91
C CYS A 134 -2.78 -10.92 -6.23
N MET A 135 -2.26 -11.06 -7.45
CA MET A 135 -1.53 -12.24 -7.90
C MET A 135 -0.10 -12.34 -7.33
N GLN A 136 0.32 -11.36 -6.52
CA GLN A 136 1.64 -11.33 -5.86
C GLN A 136 2.77 -11.55 -6.90
N LYS A 137 3.81 -12.34 -6.58
CA LYS A 137 4.88 -12.67 -7.54
C LYS A 137 4.44 -13.29 -8.88
N ASP A 138 3.21 -13.81 -8.98
CA ASP A 138 2.70 -14.47 -10.18
C ASP A 138 1.96 -13.48 -11.11
N GLU A 139 1.98 -12.19 -10.78
CA GLU A 139 1.38 -11.14 -11.59
C GLU A 139 1.95 -11.05 -13.01
N LYS A 140 1.08 -10.67 -13.94
CA LYS A 140 1.45 -10.28 -15.31
C LYS A 140 0.95 -8.88 -15.67
N TRP A 141 -0.04 -8.40 -14.94
CA TRP A 141 -0.75 -7.17 -15.22
C TRP A 141 0.16 -5.95 -15.05
N LEU A 142 0.94 -5.89 -13.97
CA LEU A 142 1.82 -4.75 -13.70
C LEU A 142 3.00 -4.71 -14.68
N LYS A 143 3.49 -5.89 -15.11
CA LYS A 143 4.44 -5.98 -16.24
C LYS A 143 3.88 -5.36 -17.52
N GLN A 144 2.65 -5.71 -17.90
CA GLN A 144 2.01 -5.16 -19.10
C GLN A 144 1.73 -3.66 -18.96
N PHE A 145 1.24 -3.23 -17.79
CA PHE A 145 1.00 -1.83 -17.46
C PHE A 145 2.27 -0.97 -17.57
N LYS A 146 3.41 -1.46 -17.05
CA LYS A 146 4.71 -0.77 -17.21
C LYS A 146 5.12 -0.61 -18.66
N ALA A 147 4.89 -1.64 -19.48
CA ALA A 147 5.28 -1.67 -20.88
C ALA A 147 4.37 -0.83 -21.78
N ALA A 148 3.16 -0.47 -21.32
CA ALA A 148 2.14 0.21 -22.11
C ALA A 148 2.36 1.73 -22.30
N GLY A 149 3.50 2.28 -21.87
CA GLY A 149 3.87 3.68 -22.16
C GLY A 149 3.20 4.71 -21.25
N LEU A 150 3.46 4.64 -19.95
CA LEU A 150 2.98 5.64 -18.98
C LEU A 150 3.64 7.01 -19.23
N ALA A 151 2.86 8.10 -19.17
CA ALA A 151 3.38 9.46 -19.31
C ALA A 151 4.39 9.81 -18.20
N LYS A 152 4.20 9.24 -17.02
CA LYS A 152 5.17 9.20 -15.92
C LYS A 152 5.08 7.85 -15.22
N SER A 153 6.23 7.22 -14.95
CA SER A 153 6.29 5.99 -14.18
C SER A 153 6.08 6.25 -12.68
N TRP A 154 5.77 5.22 -11.91
CA TRP A 154 5.70 5.31 -10.45
C TRP A 154 7.10 5.52 -9.83
N ASP A 155 7.16 5.93 -8.57
CA ASP A 155 8.41 6.13 -7.83
C ASP A 155 8.73 4.94 -6.92
N PHE A 156 7.73 4.30 -6.32
CA PHE A 156 7.87 3.08 -5.51
C PHE A 156 6.85 2.02 -5.90
N THR A 157 7.22 0.74 -5.78
CA THR A 157 6.35 -0.38 -6.14
C THR A 157 5.53 -0.79 -4.92
N ALA A 158 4.21 -0.64 -5.01
CA ALA A 158 3.28 -1.11 -4.00
C ALA A 158 2.98 -2.60 -4.23
N ILE A 159 3.01 -3.40 -3.17
CA ILE A 159 2.78 -4.85 -3.22
C ILE A 159 1.88 -5.31 -2.08
N HIS A 160 1.09 -6.36 -2.30
CA HIS A 160 0.38 -7.08 -1.26
C HIS A 160 1.09 -8.40 -0.98
N ILE A 161 1.20 -8.80 0.29
CA ILE A 161 1.82 -10.05 0.70
C ILE A 161 0.86 -10.87 1.56
N TYR A 162 0.34 -11.94 0.98
CA TYR A 162 -0.53 -12.91 1.62
C TYR A 162 0.14 -14.27 1.57
N LYS A 163 0.90 -14.61 2.63
CA LYS A 163 1.75 -15.81 2.68
C LYS A 163 1.71 -16.47 4.06
N PRO A 164 1.86 -17.80 4.17
CA PRO A 164 1.83 -18.48 5.46
C PRO A 164 3.20 -18.54 6.14
N ASP A 165 4.27 -18.18 5.42
CA ASP A 165 5.66 -18.28 5.87
C ASP A 165 6.58 -17.23 5.23
N MET A 166 7.78 -17.05 5.80
CA MET A 166 8.76 -16.05 5.35
C MET A 166 9.43 -16.40 4.01
N THR A 167 9.40 -17.67 3.59
CA THR A 167 9.94 -18.06 2.27
C THR A 167 9.07 -17.46 1.17
N GLY A 168 7.75 -17.56 1.33
CA GLY A 168 6.78 -16.91 0.46
C GLY A 168 6.93 -15.38 0.45
N VAL A 169 7.07 -14.77 1.63
CA VAL A 169 7.28 -13.31 1.75
C VAL A 169 8.52 -12.87 0.99
N GLN A 170 9.65 -13.55 1.19
CA GLN A 170 10.91 -13.22 0.52
C GLN A 170 10.81 -13.39 -1.00
N ALA A 171 10.11 -14.44 -1.47
CA ALA A 171 9.91 -14.66 -2.90
C ALA A 171 9.14 -13.52 -3.59
N ASP A 172 8.14 -12.93 -2.93
CA ASP A 172 7.44 -11.75 -3.46
C ASP A 172 8.37 -10.53 -3.50
N ILE A 173 9.10 -10.25 -2.41
CA ILE A 173 10.05 -9.13 -2.36
C ILE A 173 11.09 -9.25 -3.48
N ASP A 174 11.69 -10.43 -3.63
CA ASP A 174 12.71 -10.71 -4.64
C ASP A 174 12.15 -10.53 -6.05
N TYR A 175 10.94 -11.02 -6.31
CA TYR A 175 10.28 -10.87 -7.61
C TYR A 175 10.11 -9.40 -7.99
N TYR A 176 9.50 -8.60 -7.10
CA TYR A 176 9.21 -7.20 -7.40
C TYR A 176 10.49 -6.36 -7.48
N TRP A 177 11.47 -6.60 -6.59
CA TRP A 177 12.76 -5.92 -6.66
C TRP A 177 13.49 -6.27 -7.96
N ASN A 178 13.56 -7.54 -8.32
CA ASN A 178 14.26 -7.99 -9.54
C ASN A 178 13.60 -7.51 -10.83
N THR A 179 12.27 -7.42 -10.85
CA THR A 179 11.51 -6.99 -12.02
C THR A 179 11.50 -5.47 -12.20
N TYR A 180 11.33 -4.71 -11.10
CA TYR A 180 11.04 -3.28 -11.19
C TYR A 180 12.18 -2.37 -10.75
N LYS A 181 13.13 -2.87 -9.93
CA LYS A 181 14.32 -2.13 -9.45
C LYS A 181 13.97 -0.77 -8.84
N LYS A 182 12.90 -0.75 -8.02
CA LYS A 182 12.41 0.43 -7.29
C LYS A 182 12.16 0.06 -5.83
N PRO A 183 12.21 1.03 -4.90
CA PRO A 183 11.86 0.80 -3.51
C PRO A 183 10.45 0.21 -3.38
N ILE A 184 10.23 -0.63 -2.38
CA ILE A 184 9.00 -1.39 -2.20
C ILE A 184 8.23 -0.87 -0.99
N TRP A 185 6.92 -0.69 -1.17
CA TRP A 185 5.96 -0.52 -0.09
C TRP A 185 5.08 -1.77 -0.05
N VAL A 186 5.08 -2.47 1.09
CA VAL A 186 4.13 -3.56 1.33
C VAL A 186 2.84 -2.94 1.85
N THR A 187 1.94 -2.57 0.95
CA THR A 187 0.75 -1.79 1.32
C THR A 187 -0.27 -2.61 2.09
N GLU A 188 -0.30 -3.93 1.89
CA GLU A 188 -1.06 -4.87 2.71
C GLU A 188 -0.23 -6.13 2.97
N PHE A 189 -0.32 -6.66 4.18
CA PHE A 189 0.17 -8.00 4.45
C PHE A 189 -0.74 -8.75 5.43
N ALA A 190 -0.88 -10.06 5.24
CA ALA A 190 -1.49 -10.95 6.22
C ALA A 190 -0.99 -12.40 6.13
N CYS A 191 -1.11 -13.14 7.23
CA CYS A 191 -0.85 -14.58 7.24
C CYS A 191 -1.99 -15.32 6.54
N VAL A 192 -1.72 -15.86 5.36
CA VAL A 192 -2.71 -16.56 4.52
C VAL A 192 -2.06 -17.74 3.83
N TYR A 193 -2.71 -18.91 3.84
CA TYR A 193 -2.39 -20.03 2.96
C TYR A 193 -2.96 -19.74 1.56
N ASP A 194 -2.20 -18.97 0.77
CA ASP A 194 -2.60 -18.46 -0.55
C ASP A 194 -2.90 -19.56 -1.57
N GLN A 195 -2.09 -20.62 -1.60
CA GLN A 195 -2.27 -21.74 -2.54
C GLN A 195 -3.43 -22.68 -2.16
N ASN A 196 -3.94 -22.59 -0.93
CA ASN A 196 -5.06 -23.40 -0.44
C ASN A 196 -6.35 -22.59 -0.42
N ASN A 197 -6.80 -22.17 -1.61
CA ASN A 197 -8.04 -21.41 -1.79
C ASN A 197 -8.08 -20.11 -0.96
N PHE A 198 -6.93 -19.43 -0.81
CA PHE A 198 -6.77 -18.21 -0.01
C PHE A 198 -7.34 -18.35 1.42
N THR A 199 -6.90 -19.38 2.15
CA THR A 199 -7.38 -19.64 3.51
C THR A 199 -6.57 -18.83 4.53
N PRO A 200 -7.17 -17.89 5.29
CA PRO A 200 -6.43 -17.14 6.30
C PRO A 200 -5.89 -18.04 7.41
N CYS A 201 -4.73 -17.70 7.97
CA CYS A 201 -4.23 -18.37 9.17
C CYS A 201 -5.23 -18.16 10.32
N SER A 202 -5.44 -19.19 11.13
CA SER A 202 -6.39 -19.17 12.26
C SER A 202 -5.75 -19.55 13.60
N ASP A 203 -4.58 -20.19 13.59
CA ASP A 203 -3.84 -20.49 14.80
C ASP A 203 -3.14 -19.23 15.31
N GLN A 204 -3.50 -18.79 16.52
CA GLN A 204 -2.99 -17.55 17.09
C GLN A 204 -1.49 -17.61 17.39
N GLY A 205 -0.96 -18.78 17.76
CA GLY A 205 0.48 -18.96 17.98
C GLY A 205 1.29 -18.77 16.70
N GLN A 206 0.83 -19.36 15.60
CA GLN A 206 1.38 -19.17 14.26
C GLN A 206 1.32 -17.71 13.84
N ILE A 207 0.16 -17.07 13.94
CA ILE A 207 -0.02 -15.65 13.57
C ILE A 207 0.93 -14.75 14.35
N ASN A 208 1.02 -14.96 15.68
CA ASN A 208 1.91 -14.16 16.51
C ASN A 208 3.37 -14.28 16.12
N GLN A 209 3.83 -15.50 15.81
CA GLN A 209 5.20 -15.73 15.37
C GLN A 209 5.44 -15.11 14.00
N TRP A 210 4.52 -15.32 13.07
CA TRP A 210 4.57 -14.76 11.72
C TRP A 210 4.65 -13.22 11.73
N ILE A 211 3.84 -12.55 12.57
CA ILE A 211 3.88 -11.07 12.71
C ILE A 211 5.25 -10.60 13.22
N LYS A 212 5.84 -11.29 14.20
CA LYS A 212 7.17 -10.92 14.72
C LYS A 212 8.24 -11.07 13.64
N ASP A 213 8.20 -12.19 12.92
CA ASP A 213 9.20 -12.52 11.92
C ASP A 213 9.11 -11.59 10.71
N ILE A 214 7.91 -11.28 10.24
CA ILE A 214 7.73 -10.41 9.07
C ILE A 214 8.12 -8.96 9.36
N VAL A 215 7.82 -8.44 10.57
CA VAL A 215 8.24 -7.11 10.98
C VAL A 215 9.77 -7.03 11.06
N ASP A 216 10.41 -8.02 11.69
CA ASP A 216 11.87 -8.06 11.77
C ASP A 216 12.52 -8.19 10.38
N LEU A 217 11.89 -8.92 9.44
CA LEU A 217 12.34 -9.00 8.05
C LEU A 217 12.22 -7.65 7.34
N PHE A 218 11.06 -7.00 7.39
CA PHE A 218 10.83 -5.74 6.70
C PHE A 218 11.71 -4.60 7.22
N GLU A 219 11.96 -4.54 8.53
CA GLU A 219 12.84 -3.53 9.10
C GLU A 219 14.28 -3.70 8.65
N LYS A 220 14.77 -4.94 8.57
CA LYS A 220 16.15 -5.26 8.14
C LYS A 220 16.34 -5.24 6.62
N ASN A 221 15.28 -5.37 5.84
CA ASN A 221 15.37 -5.40 4.38
C ASN A 221 15.56 -3.98 3.80
N GLU A 222 16.64 -3.77 3.06
CA GLU A 222 17.02 -2.47 2.50
C GLU A 222 16.14 -2.02 1.31
N HIS A 223 15.36 -2.92 0.70
CA HIS A 223 14.47 -2.61 -0.41
C HIS A 223 13.07 -2.21 0.05
N ILE A 224 12.67 -2.62 1.26
CA ILE A 224 11.39 -2.26 1.88
C ILE A 224 11.52 -0.90 2.57
N MET A 225 10.67 0.04 2.17
CA MET A 225 10.63 1.40 2.73
C MET A 225 9.40 1.65 3.60
N ALA A 226 8.37 0.82 3.46
CA ALA A 226 7.13 0.94 4.20
C ALA A 226 6.37 -0.40 4.21
N TYR A 227 5.64 -0.70 5.28
CA TYR A 227 4.74 -1.85 5.36
C TYR A 227 3.47 -1.54 6.18
N GLY A 228 2.30 -2.00 5.74
CA GLY A 228 1.01 -1.74 6.37
C GLY A 228 0.29 -3.02 6.79
N TYR A 229 0.02 -3.17 8.09
CA TYR A 229 -0.85 -4.25 8.59
C TYR A 229 -2.28 -3.98 8.12
N THR A 230 -2.89 -4.92 7.41
CA THR A 230 -4.25 -4.74 6.89
C THR A 230 -5.33 -5.17 7.89
N ASP A 231 -6.34 -4.31 8.06
CA ASP A 231 -7.61 -4.63 8.72
C ASP A 231 -8.74 -4.96 7.72
N GLY A 232 -8.35 -5.25 6.47
CA GLY A 232 -9.23 -5.64 5.37
C GLY A 232 -10.12 -6.85 5.66
N GLY A 233 -11.20 -6.96 4.87
CA GLY A 233 -12.17 -8.04 5.00
C GLY A 233 -11.61 -9.41 4.61
N GLY A 234 -12.29 -10.49 5.01
CA GLY A 234 -11.99 -11.84 4.54
C GLY A 234 -10.80 -12.55 5.21
N LEU A 235 -10.09 -11.92 6.15
CA LEU A 235 -8.87 -12.46 6.77
C LEU A 235 -9.08 -13.28 8.05
N GLY A 236 -10.32 -13.61 8.39
CA GLY A 236 -10.66 -14.36 9.60
C GLY A 236 -10.52 -13.55 10.90
N GLN A 237 -11.15 -14.04 11.98
CA GLN A 237 -11.25 -13.30 13.25
C GLN A 237 -9.90 -13.20 13.99
N ALA A 238 -9.04 -14.22 13.87
CA ALA A 238 -7.74 -14.23 14.53
C ALA A 238 -6.80 -13.16 13.98
N TRP A 239 -6.94 -12.76 12.70
CA TRP A 239 -6.10 -11.73 12.10
C TRP A 239 -6.52 -10.30 12.49
N LEU A 240 -7.80 -10.03 12.78
CA LEU A 240 -8.27 -8.67 13.00
C LEU A 240 -7.47 -7.98 14.11
N PRO A 241 -6.99 -6.73 13.93
CA PRO A 241 -6.09 -6.09 14.90
C PRO A 241 -6.83 -5.55 16.13
N THR A 242 -8.16 -5.47 16.07
CA THR A 242 -9.02 -5.00 17.15
C THR A 242 -10.17 -5.94 17.39
N LYS A 243 -10.63 -6.00 18.64
CA LYS A 243 -11.87 -6.67 19.07
C LYS A 243 -12.85 -5.65 19.65
N ASN A 244 -14.04 -6.11 20.03
CA ASN A 244 -15.09 -5.26 20.62
C ASN A 244 -15.39 -4.02 19.75
N ASN A 245 -15.62 -4.23 18.45
CA ASN A 245 -15.92 -3.16 17.49
C ASN A 245 -14.86 -2.04 17.44
N GLY A 246 -13.58 -2.39 17.57
CA GLY A 246 -12.49 -1.40 17.50
C GLY A 246 -12.12 -0.77 18.85
N GLN A 247 -12.80 -1.13 19.95
CA GLN A 247 -12.55 -0.51 21.26
C GLN A 247 -11.30 -1.03 21.96
N GLN A 248 -10.78 -2.19 21.57
CA GLN A 248 -9.61 -2.82 22.19
C GLN A 248 -8.75 -3.50 21.14
N LEU A 249 -7.43 -3.53 21.37
CA LEU A 249 -6.54 -4.39 20.58
C LEU A 249 -6.89 -5.87 20.78
N SER A 250 -6.82 -6.63 19.68
CA SER A 250 -6.78 -8.08 19.73
C SER A 250 -5.37 -8.57 20.10
N GLU A 251 -5.19 -9.88 20.23
CA GLU A 251 -3.86 -10.44 20.44
C GLU A 251 -2.92 -10.21 19.25
N SER A 252 -3.42 -10.35 18.01
CA SER A 252 -2.67 -10.04 16.80
C SER A 252 -2.30 -8.56 16.73
N GLY A 253 -3.23 -7.67 17.10
CA GLY A 253 -2.95 -6.23 17.11
C GLY A 253 -1.98 -5.80 18.20
N GLN A 254 -2.01 -6.45 19.37
CA GLN A 254 -0.99 -6.27 20.41
C GLN A 254 0.37 -6.81 19.95
N THR A 255 0.39 -7.93 19.22
CA THR A 255 1.63 -8.52 18.71
C THR A 255 2.29 -7.60 17.68
N TYR A 256 1.51 -7.01 16.76
CA TYR A 256 2.04 -6.04 15.81
C TYR A 256 2.59 -4.80 16.52
N LEU A 257 1.84 -4.22 17.47
CA LEU A 257 2.30 -3.09 18.30
C LEU A 257 3.63 -3.40 18.99
N ASN A 258 3.72 -4.56 19.66
CA ASN A 258 4.94 -4.98 20.35
C ASN A 258 6.12 -5.18 19.38
N ALA A 259 5.86 -5.68 18.17
CA ALA A 259 6.90 -5.90 17.17
C ALA A 259 7.47 -4.58 16.62
N ILE A 260 6.60 -3.64 16.24
CA ILE A 260 7.03 -2.34 15.70
C ILE A 260 7.67 -1.43 16.76
N SER A 261 7.25 -1.55 18.03
CA SER A 261 7.83 -0.79 19.16
C SER A 261 9.30 -1.12 19.45
N LYS A 262 9.85 -2.20 18.87
CA LYS A 262 11.28 -2.52 18.96
C LYS A 262 12.15 -1.53 18.17
N TYR A 263 11.58 -0.87 17.17
CA TYR A 263 12.30 -0.04 16.21
C TYR A 263 12.03 1.45 16.39
N HIS A 264 10.90 1.83 17.00
CA HIS A 264 10.46 3.21 17.19
C HIS A 264 9.66 3.41 18.47
#